data_AF-A0A7S3LMF0-F1
#
_entry.id   AF-A0A7S3LMF0-F1
#
_cell.length_a   1.000
_cell.length_b   1.000
_cell.length_c   1.000
_cell.angle_alpha   90.00
_cell.angle_beta   90.00
_cell.angle_gamma   90.00
#
_symmetry.space_group_name_H-M   'P 1'
#
loop_
_entity.id
_entity.type
_entity.pdbx_description
1 polymer ?
#
loop_
_entity_poly.entity_id
_entity_poly.type
_entity_poly.pdbx_seq_one_letter_code
_entity_poly.pdbx_strand_id
1 'polypeptide(L)'
;KEGDHMLMLNVYNYYLYKNKSKKWCYENGMNPSIMARAVELRANLEKYLKKLAASKGIPLASSSDPDTLLQCIAKGFFANAARLSTNSTHYITVKDSRKVSIHPASLFANYGIPPQWVIYHEVTLTTSEFIRNVSQINPLWLTQIAPHYFQRPRRHEDLFAAPTSSSACARDTIGAKRKDTPSELQQAKRPKSKNPDLERYLKQDFQF
;
A
#
# COMPACT_ATOMS: atom_id res chain seq x y z
N LYS A 1 7.72 5.15 2.56
CA LYS A 1 6.38 4.56 2.33
C LYS A 1 6.51 3.09 2.65
N GLU A 2 5.81 2.68 3.70
CA GLU A 2 6.03 1.41 4.39
C GLU A 2 4.80 0.53 4.19
N GLY A 3 4.98 -0.79 4.30
CA GLY A 3 3.90 -1.76 4.12
C GLY A 3 4.46 -3.15 3.88
N ASP A 4 3.65 -4.16 4.17
CA ASP A 4 4.08 -5.57 4.14
C ASP A 4 4.53 -5.99 2.74
N HIS A 5 3.87 -5.48 1.69
CA HIS A 5 4.25 -5.78 0.30
C HIS A 5 5.67 -5.30 -0.04
N MET A 6 6.05 -4.13 0.45
CA MET A 6 7.39 -3.58 0.21
C MET A 6 8.44 -4.35 1.03
N LEU A 7 8.09 -4.74 2.26
CA LEU A 7 8.93 -5.60 3.08
C LEU A 7 9.20 -6.94 2.39
N MET A 8 8.16 -7.60 1.88
CA MET A 8 8.31 -8.88 1.15
C MET A 8 9.21 -8.73 -0.08
N LEU A 9 9.07 -7.65 -0.85
CA LEU A 9 9.94 -7.36 -1.99
C LEU A 9 11.40 -7.15 -1.55
N ASN A 10 11.62 -6.37 -0.50
CA ASN A 10 12.97 -6.09 0.02
C ASN A 10 13.65 -7.35 0.54
N VAL A 11 12.93 -8.19 1.28
CA VAL A 11 13.43 -9.48 1.77
C VAL A 11 13.81 -10.39 0.61
N TYR A 12 12.96 -10.47 -0.43
CA TYR A 12 13.25 -11.24 -1.63
C TYR A 12 14.48 -10.73 -2.40
N ASN A 13 14.59 -9.43 -2.60
CA ASN A 13 15.73 -8.83 -3.29
C ASN A 13 17.04 -9.01 -2.49
N TYR A 14 16.98 -8.91 -1.16
CA TYR A 14 18.16 -9.13 -0.33
C TYR A 14 18.57 -10.60 -0.29
N TYR A 15 17.61 -11.54 -0.35
CA TYR A 15 17.89 -12.96 -0.56
C TYR A 15 18.66 -13.23 -1.86
N LEU A 16 18.27 -12.56 -2.95
CA LEU A 16 18.98 -12.63 -4.23
C LEU A 16 20.39 -12.04 -4.12
N TYR A 17 20.53 -10.89 -3.46
CA TYR A 17 21.83 -10.25 -3.21
C TYR A 17 22.78 -11.15 -2.41
N LYS A 18 22.24 -11.92 -1.45
CA LYS A 18 22.99 -12.93 -0.68
C LYS A 18 23.15 -14.27 -1.43
N ASN A 19 23.11 -14.24 -2.77
CA ASN A 19 23.32 -15.41 -3.64
C ASN A 19 22.44 -16.61 -3.28
N LYS A 20 21.19 -16.37 -2.89
CA LYS A 20 20.22 -17.42 -2.53
C LYS A 20 20.70 -18.31 -1.36
N SER A 21 21.53 -17.76 -0.47
CA SER A 21 22.16 -18.50 0.64
C SER A 21 21.13 -19.09 1.60
N LYS A 22 21.15 -20.42 1.76
CA LYS A 22 20.34 -21.13 2.76
C LYS A 22 20.73 -20.73 4.18
N LYS A 23 22.03 -20.52 4.42
CA LYS A 23 22.56 -20.08 5.73
C LYS A 23 21.93 -18.75 6.14
N TRP A 24 21.88 -17.79 5.23
CA TRP A 24 21.25 -16.49 5.48
C TRP A 24 19.76 -16.63 5.79
N CYS A 25 19.03 -17.52 5.12
CA CYS A 25 17.63 -17.80 5.45
C CYS A 25 17.46 -18.26 6.89
N TYR A 26 18.24 -19.25 7.33
CA TYR A 26 18.16 -19.76 8.70
C TYR A 26 18.53 -18.69 9.74
N GLU A 27 19.58 -17.90 9.49
CA GLU A 27 20.01 -16.80 10.36
C GLU A 27 18.93 -15.70 10.53
N ASN A 28 18.07 -15.53 9.52
CA ASN A 28 17.03 -14.51 9.50
C ASN A 28 15.61 -15.10 9.65
N GLY A 29 15.49 -16.36 10.10
CA GLY A 29 14.20 -16.99 10.42
C GLY A 29 13.30 -17.28 9.21
N MET A 30 13.86 -17.36 8.00
CA MET A 30 13.11 -17.65 6.77
C MET A 30 13.25 -19.11 6.36
N ASN A 31 12.21 -19.62 5.69
CA ASN A 31 12.24 -20.95 5.11
C ASN A 31 12.95 -20.94 3.74
N PRO A 32 14.11 -21.61 3.59
CA PRO A 32 14.85 -21.61 2.32
C PRO A 32 14.07 -22.26 1.16
N SER A 33 13.20 -23.24 1.45
CA SER A 33 12.38 -23.89 0.42
C SER A 33 11.33 -22.94 -0.16
N ILE A 34 10.72 -22.10 0.68
CA ILE A 34 9.75 -21.08 0.23
C ILE A 34 10.45 -20.01 -0.62
N MET A 35 11.63 -19.56 -0.20
CA MET A 35 12.40 -18.57 -0.96
C MET A 35 12.87 -19.11 -2.31
N ALA A 36 13.36 -20.36 -2.36
CA ALA A 36 13.72 -21.01 -3.61
C ALA A 36 12.50 -21.12 -4.54
N ARG A 37 11.35 -21.53 -4.00
CA ARG A 37 10.10 -21.60 -4.75
C ARG A 37 9.67 -20.24 -5.31
N ALA A 38 9.81 -19.16 -4.55
CA ALA A 38 9.49 -17.81 -5.01
C ALA A 38 10.36 -17.39 -6.20
N VAL A 39 11.65 -17.77 -6.21
CA VAL A 39 12.55 -17.51 -7.34
C VAL A 39 12.09 -18.24 -8.61
N GLU A 40 11.75 -19.51 -8.49
CA GLU A 40 11.22 -20.31 -9.62
C GLU A 40 9.90 -19.74 -10.15
N LEU A 41 8.98 -19.38 -9.24
CA LEU A 41 7.69 -18.80 -9.61
C LEU A 41 7.87 -17.49 -10.38
N ARG A 42 8.77 -16.61 -9.93
CA ARG A 42 9.08 -15.37 -10.64
C ARG A 42 9.62 -15.66 -12.04
N ALA A 43 10.57 -16.57 -12.19
CA ALA A 43 11.16 -16.93 -13.48
C ALA A 43 10.10 -17.49 -14.46
N ASN A 44 9.18 -18.30 -13.95
CA ASN A 44 8.07 -18.83 -14.74
C ASN A 44 7.11 -17.71 -15.18
N LEU A 45 6.69 -16.84 -14.26
CA LEU A 45 5.81 -15.71 -14.56
C LEU A 45 6.45 -14.75 -15.58
N GLU A 46 7.73 -14.45 -15.44
CA GLU A 46 8.47 -13.62 -16.38
C GLU A 46 8.49 -14.23 -17.79
N LYS A 47 8.72 -15.54 -17.90
CA LYS A 47 8.66 -16.25 -19.18
C LYS A 47 7.28 -16.16 -19.83
N TYR A 48 6.21 -16.30 -19.05
CA TYR A 48 4.85 -16.16 -19.55
C TYR A 48 4.53 -14.72 -19.96
N LEU A 49 4.94 -13.73 -19.17
CA LEU A 49 4.73 -12.32 -19.46
C LEU A 49 5.46 -11.90 -20.74
N LYS A 50 6.72 -12.33 -20.95
CA LYS A 50 7.46 -12.07 -22.21
C LYS A 50 6.74 -12.61 -23.44
N LYS A 51 6.19 -13.82 -23.36
CA LYS A 51 5.42 -14.42 -24.47
C LYS A 51 4.14 -13.65 -24.75
N LEU A 52 3.38 -13.30 -23.72
CA LEU A 52 2.12 -12.55 -23.85
C LEU A 52 2.37 -11.12 -24.36
N ALA A 53 3.40 -10.46 -23.85
CA ALA A 53 3.83 -9.14 -24.28
C ALA A 53 4.21 -9.13 -25.76
N ALA A 54 5.02 -10.10 -26.20
CA ALA A 54 5.39 -10.26 -27.61
C ALA A 54 4.15 -10.53 -28.49
N SER A 55 3.24 -11.39 -28.05
CA SER A 55 2.01 -11.69 -28.80
C SER A 55 1.05 -10.50 -28.91
N LYS A 56 1.00 -9.62 -27.91
CA LYS A 56 0.09 -8.46 -27.88
C LYS A 56 0.75 -7.14 -28.28
N GLY A 57 2.05 -7.14 -28.59
CA GLY A 57 2.82 -5.93 -28.87
C GLY A 57 2.90 -4.96 -27.68
N ILE A 58 2.80 -5.46 -26.44
CA ILE A 58 2.84 -4.62 -25.23
C ILE A 58 4.29 -4.52 -24.75
N PRO A 59 4.86 -3.32 -24.61
CA PRO A 59 6.20 -3.18 -24.05
C PRO A 59 6.21 -3.59 -22.58
N LEU A 60 7.20 -4.41 -22.20
CA LEU A 60 7.47 -4.69 -20.79
C LEU A 60 8.26 -3.53 -20.21
N ALA A 61 7.69 -2.93 -19.16
CA ALA A 61 8.34 -1.88 -18.39
C ALA A 61 8.49 -2.35 -16.94
N SER A 62 9.59 -1.94 -16.33
CA SER A 62 9.88 -2.17 -14.93
C SER A 62 10.02 -0.83 -14.22
N SER A 63 9.70 -0.80 -12.92
CA SER A 63 9.79 0.41 -12.12
C SER A 63 10.31 0.06 -10.74
N SER A 64 11.22 0.88 -10.23
CA SER A 64 11.72 0.81 -8.85
C SER A 64 10.92 1.73 -7.91
N ASP A 65 9.99 2.52 -8.47
CA ASP A 65 9.16 3.42 -7.68
C ASP A 65 8.12 2.64 -6.85
N PRO A 66 8.12 2.79 -5.52
CA PRO A 66 7.19 2.10 -4.65
C PRO A 66 5.72 2.44 -4.94
N ASP A 67 5.41 3.66 -5.41
CA ASP A 67 4.04 4.04 -5.71
C ASP A 67 3.52 3.30 -6.94
N THR A 68 4.35 3.17 -7.98
CA THR A 68 4.01 2.38 -9.17
C THR A 68 3.70 0.93 -8.80
N LEU A 69 4.49 0.32 -7.91
CA LEU A 69 4.24 -1.05 -7.43
C LEU A 69 2.90 -1.14 -6.67
N LEU A 70 2.65 -0.20 -5.75
CA LEU A 70 1.41 -0.17 -4.97
C LEU A 70 0.18 0.10 -5.84
N GLN A 71 0.30 0.92 -6.88
CA GLN A 71 -0.75 1.11 -7.88
C GLN A 71 -1.04 -0.18 -8.65
N CYS A 72 -0.01 -0.96 -9.01
CA CYS A 72 -0.21 -2.27 -9.64
C CYS A 72 -0.94 -3.24 -8.71
N ILE A 73 -0.60 -3.26 -7.42
CA ILE A 73 -1.32 -4.06 -6.41
C ILE A 73 -2.76 -3.57 -6.28
N ALA A 74 -2.97 -2.26 -6.23
CA ALA A 74 -4.29 -1.65 -6.21
C ALA A 74 -5.15 -2.00 -7.43
N LYS A 75 -4.55 -2.17 -8.60
CA LYS A 75 -5.27 -2.63 -9.80
C LYS A 75 -5.80 -4.06 -9.67
N GLY A 76 -5.02 -4.96 -9.06
CA GLY A 76 -5.45 -6.35 -8.84
C GLY A 76 -6.40 -6.52 -7.66
N PHE A 77 -6.22 -5.72 -6.61
CA PHE A 77 -6.89 -5.87 -5.31
C PHE A 77 -7.79 -4.67 -4.96
N PHE A 78 -8.31 -3.94 -5.95
CA PHE A 78 -9.10 -2.72 -5.71
C PHE A 78 -10.28 -2.95 -4.75
N ALA A 79 -10.93 -4.12 -4.83
CA ALA A 79 -12.05 -4.45 -3.93
C ALA A 79 -11.62 -4.66 -2.47
N ASN A 80 -10.35 -5.01 -2.22
CA ASN A 80 -9.78 -5.29 -0.91
C ASN A 80 -9.14 -4.03 -0.30
N ALA A 81 -9.89 -2.95 -0.29
CA ALA A 81 -9.50 -1.69 0.35
C ALA A 81 -10.20 -1.55 1.71
N ALA A 82 -9.50 -0.95 2.67
CA ALA A 82 -10.07 -0.55 3.95
C ALA A 82 -9.62 0.85 4.35
N ARG A 83 -10.48 1.55 5.08
CA ARG A 83 -10.19 2.88 5.63
C ARG A 83 -10.19 2.86 7.14
N LEU A 84 -9.37 3.70 7.75
CA LEU A 84 -9.37 3.88 9.19
C LEU A 84 -10.71 4.51 9.61
N SER A 85 -11.30 3.98 10.68
CA SER A 85 -12.51 4.53 11.28
C SER A 85 -12.23 5.90 11.90
N THR A 86 -13.24 6.77 11.98
CA THR A 86 -13.13 8.11 12.57
C THR A 86 -12.60 8.07 14.01
N ASN A 87 -12.95 7.02 14.75
CA ASN A 87 -12.50 6.82 16.13
C ASN A 87 -11.07 6.26 16.23
N SER A 88 -10.37 6.05 15.11
CA SER A 88 -9.00 5.52 15.01
C SER A 88 -8.75 4.15 15.66
N THR A 89 -9.80 3.39 16.00
CA THR A 89 -9.67 2.11 16.72
C THR A 89 -9.67 0.88 15.82
N HIS A 90 -10.28 0.97 14.64
CA HIS A 90 -10.48 -0.16 13.73
C HIS A 90 -10.55 0.33 12.29
N TYR A 91 -10.45 -0.59 11.35
CA TYR A 91 -10.64 -0.33 9.93
C TYR A 91 -12.04 -0.78 9.50
N ILE A 92 -12.54 -0.12 8.46
CA ILE A 92 -13.82 -0.43 7.83
C ILE A 92 -13.53 -0.79 6.36
N THR A 93 -13.96 -1.99 5.94
CA THR A 93 -13.78 -2.43 4.55
C THR A 93 -14.65 -1.61 3.60
N VAL A 94 -14.14 -1.28 2.43
CA VAL A 94 -14.87 -0.41 1.48
C VAL A 94 -16.03 -1.16 0.82
N LYS A 95 -15.87 -2.47 0.59
CA LYS A 95 -16.87 -3.31 -0.08
C LYS A 95 -18.14 -3.50 0.77
N ASP A 96 -17.97 -4.04 1.97
CA ASP A 96 -19.09 -4.52 2.79
C ASP A 96 -19.27 -3.69 4.09
N SER A 97 -18.48 -2.64 4.29
CA SER A 97 -18.49 -1.84 5.53
C SER A 97 -18.27 -2.66 6.82
N ARG A 98 -17.51 -3.77 6.72
CA ARG A 98 -17.21 -4.63 7.88
C ARG A 98 -16.11 -4.03 8.74
N LYS A 99 -16.26 -4.20 10.06
CA LYS A 99 -15.25 -3.82 11.04
C LYS A 99 -14.14 -4.87 11.07
N VAL A 100 -12.94 -4.44 10.71
CA VAL A 100 -11.74 -5.29 10.68
C VAL A 100 -10.59 -4.63 11.42
N SER A 101 -9.67 -5.43 11.92
CA SER A 101 -8.43 -4.96 12.56
C SER A 101 -7.22 -5.40 11.75
N ILE A 102 -6.11 -4.66 11.83
CA ILE A 102 -4.86 -5.12 11.23
C ILE A 102 -4.33 -6.31 12.04
N HIS A 103 -3.91 -7.37 11.33
CA HIS A 103 -3.35 -8.54 11.99
C HIS A 103 -2.06 -8.20 12.76
N PRO A 104 -1.84 -8.71 13.99
CA PRO A 104 -0.67 -8.36 14.82
C PRO A 104 0.70 -8.59 14.18
N ALA A 105 0.79 -9.50 13.21
CA ALA A 105 2.01 -9.80 12.46
C ALA A 105 2.33 -8.79 11.34
N SER A 106 1.40 -7.89 10.99
CA SER A 106 1.63 -6.85 9.99
C SER A 106 2.45 -5.70 10.58
N LEU A 107 3.25 -5.04 9.75
CA LEU A 107 4.09 -3.92 10.18
C LEU A 107 3.29 -2.78 10.83
N PHE A 108 2.09 -2.52 10.32
CA PHE A 108 1.24 -1.41 10.79
C PHE A 108 0.53 -1.69 12.11
N ALA A 109 0.60 -2.91 12.65
CA ALA A 109 0.00 -3.22 13.94
C ALA A 109 0.73 -2.52 15.09
N ASN A 110 2.06 -2.38 14.99
CA ASN A 110 2.92 -2.00 16.11
C ASN A 110 3.78 -0.76 15.84
N TYR A 111 3.69 -0.16 14.65
CA TYR A 111 4.63 0.88 14.23
C TYR A 111 3.93 2.12 13.67
N GLY A 112 4.28 3.28 14.23
CA GLY A 112 3.97 4.60 13.67
C GLY A 112 2.50 5.03 13.78
N ILE A 113 2.15 6.00 12.93
CA ILE A 113 0.79 6.54 12.82
C ILE A 113 0.00 5.62 11.88
N PRO A 114 -1.20 5.13 12.29
CA PRO A 114 -1.97 4.23 11.46
C PRO A 114 -2.36 4.91 10.13
N PRO A 115 -2.11 4.26 8.99
CA PRO A 115 -2.46 4.82 7.69
C PRO A 115 -3.98 4.95 7.52
N GLN A 116 -4.43 6.09 6.98
CA GLN A 116 -5.85 6.36 6.77
C GLN A 116 -6.50 5.40 5.76
N TRP A 117 -5.74 4.98 4.75
CA TRP A 117 -6.20 4.12 3.67
C TRP A 117 -5.19 3.02 3.41
N VAL A 118 -5.70 1.79 3.35
CA VAL A 118 -4.90 0.59 3.15
C VAL A 118 -5.51 -0.34 2.14
N ILE A 119 -4.65 -1.12 1.52
CA ILE A 119 -5.01 -2.31 0.75
C ILE A 119 -4.51 -3.55 1.47
N TYR A 120 -5.27 -4.64 1.39
CA TYR A 120 -4.94 -5.91 2.02
C TYR A 120 -5.08 -7.08 1.04
N HIS A 121 -4.32 -8.14 1.28
CA HIS A 121 -4.36 -9.32 0.41
C HIS A 121 -5.44 -10.31 0.86
N GLU A 122 -5.54 -10.55 2.16
CA GLU A 122 -6.40 -11.57 2.73
C GLU A 122 -7.06 -11.10 4.03
N VAL A 123 -8.19 -11.74 4.35
CA VAL A 123 -8.89 -11.61 5.63
C VAL A 123 -8.82 -12.95 6.33
N THR A 124 -8.46 -12.96 7.60
CA THR A 124 -8.60 -14.15 8.44
C THR A 124 -9.60 -13.89 9.55
N LEU A 125 -10.52 -14.83 9.70
CA LEU A 125 -11.46 -14.87 10.80
C LEU A 125 -10.91 -15.82 11.88
N THR A 126 -10.67 -15.29 13.08
CA THR A 126 -10.39 -16.10 14.27
C THR A 126 -11.44 -15.79 15.34
N THR A 127 -11.06 -15.04 16.38
CA THR A 127 -11.98 -14.42 17.34
C THR A 127 -12.53 -13.09 16.83
N SER A 128 -11.83 -12.46 15.89
CA SER A 128 -12.21 -11.23 15.21
C SER A 128 -11.70 -11.27 13.77
N GLU A 129 -12.26 -10.42 12.90
CA GLU A 129 -11.80 -10.30 11.52
C GLU A 129 -10.50 -9.49 11.45
N PHE A 130 -9.44 -10.12 10.95
CA PHE A 130 -8.13 -9.49 10.77
C PHE A 130 -7.75 -9.42 9.29
N ILE A 131 -7.28 -8.26 8.84
CA ILE A 131 -6.68 -8.09 7.51
C ILE A 131 -5.17 -8.34 7.57
N ARG A 132 -4.62 -9.04 6.57
CA ARG A 132 -3.17 -9.31 6.46
C ARG A 132 -2.57 -8.79 5.16
N ASN A 133 -1.24 -8.70 5.16
CA ASN A 133 -0.41 -8.19 4.08
C ASN A 133 -0.91 -6.80 3.68
N VAL A 134 -0.72 -5.85 4.59
CA VAL A 134 -1.32 -4.52 4.51
C VAL A 134 -0.29 -3.53 3.97
N SER A 135 -0.71 -2.71 3.01
CA SER A 135 0.07 -1.56 2.53
C SER A 135 -0.75 -0.29 2.53
N GLN A 136 -0.12 0.83 2.88
CA GLN A 136 -0.72 2.15 2.73
C GLN A 136 -0.89 2.50 1.25
N ILE A 137 -2.05 3.07 0.90
CA ILE A 137 -2.35 3.51 -0.47
C ILE A 137 -2.96 4.92 -0.49
N ASN A 138 -2.89 5.59 -1.64
CA ASN A 138 -3.65 6.81 -1.87
C ASN A 138 -5.07 6.44 -2.36
N PRO A 139 -6.14 6.91 -1.70
CA PRO A 139 -7.52 6.62 -2.11
C PRO A 139 -7.85 7.08 -3.54
N LEU A 140 -7.16 8.12 -4.06
CA LEU A 140 -7.38 8.61 -5.43
C LEU A 140 -7.06 7.54 -6.49
N TRP A 141 -6.13 6.63 -6.20
CA TRP A 141 -5.80 5.54 -7.13
C TRP A 141 -6.98 4.59 -7.30
N LEU A 142 -7.72 4.31 -6.23
CA LEU A 142 -8.86 3.39 -6.26
C LEU A 142 -9.97 3.90 -7.18
N THR A 143 -10.32 5.18 -7.06
CA THR A 143 -11.35 5.81 -7.89
C THR A 143 -10.94 5.92 -9.36
N GLN A 144 -9.64 6.10 -9.64
CA GLN A 144 -9.10 6.10 -11.01
C GLN A 144 -9.08 4.69 -11.62
N ILE A 145 -8.72 3.68 -10.84
CA ILE A 145 -8.58 2.28 -11.28
C ILE A 145 -9.93 1.64 -11.56
N ALA A 146 -10.88 1.79 -10.64
CA ALA A 146 -12.19 1.15 -10.73
C ALA A 146 -13.31 2.15 -10.44
N PRO A 147 -13.52 3.15 -11.32
CA PRO A 147 -14.55 4.17 -11.13
C PRO A 147 -15.94 3.53 -10.96
N HIS A 148 -16.25 2.52 -11.77
CA HIS A 148 -17.51 1.76 -11.71
C HIS A 148 -17.77 1.08 -10.37
N TYR A 149 -16.73 0.77 -9.59
CA TYR A 149 -16.84 0.10 -8.30
C TYR A 149 -17.03 1.09 -7.15
N PHE A 150 -16.34 2.23 -7.20
CA PHE A 150 -16.36 3.23 -6.12
C PHE A 150 -17.36 4.36 -6.33
N GLN A 151 -17.88 4.55 -7.55
CA GLN A 151 -18.98 5.47 -7.80
C GLN A 151 -20.27 4.81 -7.30
N ARG A 152 -20.90 5.41 -6.28
CA ARG A 152 -22.29 5.07 -5.94
C ARG A 152 -23.15 5.37 -7.17
N PRO A 153 -24.14 4.54 -7.49
CA PRO A 153 -25.23 4.98 -8.36
C PRO A 153 -25.76 6.27 -7.75
N ARG A 154 -25.73 7.37 -8.51
CA ARG A 154 -26.46 8.58 -8.10
C ARG A 154 -27.89 8.12 -7.84
N ARG A 155 -28.40 8.32 -6.63
CA ARG A 155 -29.82 8.07 -6.42
C ARG A 155 -30.54 9.03 -7.34
N HIS A 156 -31.65 8.58 -7.92
CA HIS A 156 -32.45 9.40 -8.83
C HIS A 156 -32.87 10.75 -8.20
N GLU A 157 -32.83 10.87 -6.87
CA GLU A 157 -33.04 12.11 -6.11
C GLU A 157 -31.95 13.18 -6.32
N ASP A 158 -30.71 12.81 -6.65
CA ASP A 158 -29.60 13.75 -6.88
C ASP A 158 -29.64 14.38 -8.29
N LEU A 159 -30.46 13.86 -9.21
CA LEU A 159 -30.61 14.38 -10.58
C LEU A 159 -31.56 15.59 -10.64
N PHE A 160 -32.40 15.79 -9.63
CA PHE A 160 -33.36 16.90 -9.55
C PHE A 160 -32.89 18.06 -8.67
N ALA A 161 -31.75 17.94 -8.00
CA ALA A 161 -31.10 19.06 -7.33
C ALA A 161 -30.43 19.95 -8.40
N ALA A 162 -31.20 20.87 -8.98
CA ALA A 162 -30.67 21.92 -9.83
C ALA A 162 -29.63 22.75 -9.03
N PRO A 163 -28.55 23.24 -9.66
CA PRO A 163 -27.72 24.25 -9.04
C PRO A 163 -28.52 25.55 -8.98
N THR A 164 -29.18 25.82 -7.86
CA THR A 164 -29.78 27.12 -7.62
C THR A 164 -28.66 28.14 -7.46
N SER A 165 -28.42 28.90 -8.52
CA SER A 165 -27.73 30.16 -8.46
C SER A 165 -28.60 31.15 -7.67
N SER A 166 -28.22 31.44 -6.44
CA SER A 166 -28.55 32.73 -5.82
C SER A 166 -27.53 33.07 -4.73
N SER A 167 -26.72 34.07 -5.07
CA SER A 167 -26.11 35.02 -4.15
C SER A 167 -27.01 35.41 -2.97
N ALA A 168 -26.48 35.31 -1.75
CA ALA A 168 -26.68 36.24 -0.62
C ALA A 168 -25.83 35.70 0.55
N CYS A 169 -24.62 36.22 0.76
CA CYS A 169 -24.36 37.29 1.72
C CYS A 169 -24.76 36.91 3.16
N ALA A 170 -23.79 36.39 3.91
CA ALA A 170 -23.76 36.51 5.37
C ALA A 170 -22.33 36.85 5.76
N ARG A 171 -22.13 38.15 6.04
CA ARG A 171 -20.99 38.64 6.82
C ARG A 171 -21.22 38.19 8.26
N ASP A 172 -20.19 37.65 8.89
CA ASP A 172 -19.91 37.94 10.29
C ASP A 172 -18.39 37.91 10.50
N THR A 173 -17.85 39.10 10.75
CA THR A 173 -16.51 39.39 11.23
C THR A 173 -16.45 39.17 12.74
N ILE A 174 -15.47 38.39 13.21
CA ILE A 174 -14.62 38.53 14.42
C ILE A 174 -13.58 37.40 14.25
N GLY A 175 -12.28 37.61 14.05
CA GLY A 175 -11.38 38.50 14.78
C GLY A 175 -10.62 37.73 15.87
N ALA A 176 -9.72 36.80 15.50
CA ALA A 176 -8.74 36.24 16.44
C ALA A 176 -7.42 35.85 15.74
N LYS A 177 -6.44 36.74 15.85
CA LYS A 177 -5.02 36.51 15.53
C LYS A 177 -4.46 35.37 16.39
N ARG A 178 -3.79 34.38 15.78
CA ARG A 178 -2.68 33.66 16.41
C ARG A 178 -1.55 33.46 15.41
N LYS A 179 -0.35 33.63 15.95
CA LYS A 179 0.92 33.93 15.31
C LYS A 179 1.46 32.73 14.53
N ASP A 180 2.07 33.05 13.39
CA ASP A 180 2.96 32.16 12.67
C ASP A 180 4.17 31.79 13.53
N THR A 181 4.48 30.51 13.58
CA THR A 181 5.79 29.98 13.95
C THR A 181 6.10 28.82 13.01
N PRO A 182 7.22 28.83 12.26
CA PRO A 182 7.57 27.76 11.35
C PRO A 182 8.24 26.63 12.13
N SER A 183 7.51 25.55 12.41
CA SER A 183 8.09 24.34 13.00
C SER A 183 8.53 23.38 11.89
N GLU A 184 9.84 23.47 11.61
CA GLU A 184 10.74 22.48 11.02
C GLU A 184 10.13 21.15 10.53
N LEU A 185 10.23 20.94 9.20
CA LEU A 185 10.36 19.63 8.60
C LEU A 185 11.59 18.93 9.19
N GLN A 186 11.42 18.21 10.30
CA GLN A 186 12.36 17.17 10.66
C GLN A 186 12.24 16.08 9.61
N GLN A 187 13.19 16.09 8.66
CA GLN A 187 13.53 14.91 7.88
C GLN A 187 13.69 13.74 8.85
N ALA A 188 12.70 12.84 8.85
CA ALA A 188 12.81 11.55 9.49
C ALA A 188 13.97 10.82 8.83
N LYS A 189 15.16 10.95 9.42
CA LYS A 189 16.33 10.15 9.06
C LYS A 189 15.91 8.70 9.25
N ARG A 190 15.94 7.93 8.16
CA ARG A 190 15.75 6.47 8.20
C ARG A 190 16.56 5.91 9.37
N PRO A 191 16.00 5.06 10.24
CA PRO A 191 16.77 4.43 11.30
C PRO A 191 17.96 3.72 10.65
N LYS A 192 19.19 4.17 10.99
CA LYS A 192 20.42 3.58 10.46
C LYS A 192 20.48 2.13 10.92
N SER A 193 20.51 1.21 9.96
CA SER A 193 20.68 -0.21 10.26
C SER A 193 22.09 -0.43 10.81
N LYS A 194 22.21 -1.14 11.94
CA LYS A 194 23.53 -1.56 12.48
C LYS A 194 24.23 -2.60 11.60
N ASN A 195 23.56 -3.13 10.57
CA ASN A 195 24.12 -4.09 9.64
C ASN A 195 24.71 -3.37 8.40
N PRO A 196 26.05 -3.32 8.25
CA PRO A 196 26.71 -2.61 7.15
C PRO A 196 26.39 -3.19 5.77
N ASP A 197 26.03 -4.48 5.69
CA ASP A 197 25.61 -5.09 4.44
C ASP A 197 24.22 -4.63 4.00
N LEU A 198 23.33 -4.37 4.96
CA LEU A 198 22.00 -3.84 4.68
C LEU A 198 22.07 -2.39 4.19
N GLU A 199 22.97 -1.59 4.77
CA GLU A 199 23.25 -0.21 4.33
C GLU A 199 23.87 -0.17 2.93
N ARG A 200 24.70 -1.16 2.56
CA ARG A 200 25.20 -1.32 1.18
C ARG A 200 24.09 -1.72 0.22
N TYR A 201 23.23 -2.65 0.60
CA TYR A 201 22.08 -3.08 -0.18
C TYR A 201 21.08 -1.94 -0.44
N LEU A 202 20.72 -1.17 0.60
CA LEU A 202 19.78 -0.04 0.48
C LEU A 202 20.30 1.12 -0.38
N LYS A 203 21.59 1.13 -0.72
CA LYS A 203 22.24 2.13 -1.58
C LYS A 203 22.41 1.67 -3.04
N GLN A 204 22.08 0.43 -3.37
CA GLN A 204 22.10 -0.03 -4.76
C GLN A 204 20.78 0.29 -5.46
N ASP A 205 20.86 0.96 -6.61
CA ASP A 205 19.74 1.12 -7.52
C ASP A 205 19.44 -0.23 -8.18
N PHE A 206 18.39 -0.90 -7.71
CA PHE A 206 17.89 -2.09 -8.36
C PHE A 206 17.06 -1.68 -9.58
N GLN A 207 17.62 -1.91 -10.77
CA GLN A 207 16.86 -1.94 -12.01
C GLN A 207 16.18 -3.32 -12.14
N PHE A 208 14.88 -3.31 -12.43
CA PHE A 208 14.05 -4.50 -12.58
C PHE A 208 13.87 -4.90 -14.05
#